data_AF-A0A969QZ38-F1
#
_entry.id   AF-A0A969QZ38-F1
#
_cell.length_a   1.000
_cell.length_b   1.000
_cell.length_c   1.000
_cell.angle_alpha   90.00
_cell.angle_beta   90.00
_cell.angle_gamma   90.00
#
_symmetry.space_group_name_H-M   'P 1'
#
loop_
_entity.id
_entity.type
_entity.pdbx_description
1 polymer ?
#
loop_
_entity_poly.entity_id
_entity_poly.type
_entity_poly.pdbx_seq_one_letter_code
_entity_poly.pdbx_strand_id
1 'polypeptide(L)'
;QQFYLIQEFVKGNNLQQEVKKNGVLSEVQTRQVLKEVLTILRDIHLQKVIHRDIKPANIIRREIDDRLVLIDFGVVKNQVDSVVSEQTALTAFAVGTPGFAPPEQLAMRPVYASDVYALGVTCMYLLSGKAPKNMDCDPITGDINWLKYVNISDGFAKILTKMLEVAVKSRYKTAQEILDVLDLEKHGDSLAESMLSNPTATDSNISTNRTGIVSGRSQLRNRNTKGSGGRSTSTSKYRSSATARYKTVGQTTSLDQAAKVPAKLMRISAEEVLSAYDAGRKDFGWKDLSMQDLQKANLSESKFHDSKLIRVNFQGADLYRSNFNDCDLRLSMFRNADLHKCLFHSSNLEGIDLRGANLNGANFKNTKLKGANLCGANLSETNLTKEQLEETKTNWMTIMPTGKRGFW
;
A
#
# COMPACT_ATOMS: atom_id res chain seq x y z
N GLN A 1 -11.83 33.35 -17.28
CA GLN A 1 -11.92 32.53 -18.51
C GLN A 1 -12.70 31.27 -18.18
N GLN A 2 -13.64 30.84 -19.03
CA GLN A 2 -14.34 29.55 -18.89
C GLN A 2 -13.67 28.54 -19.82
N PHE A 3 -13.37 27.35 -19.31
CA PHE A 3 -12.75 26.26 -20.06
C PHE A 3 -13.84 25.30 -20.55
N TYR A 4 -13.86 25.03 -21.85
CA TYR A 4 -14.79 24.10 -22.47
C TYR A 4 -14.03 22.99 -23.17
N LEU A 5 -14.42 21.75 -22.94
CA LEU A 5 -13.92 20.58 -23.66
C LEU A 5 -15.04 20.05 -24.55
N ILE A 6 -14.85 20.12 -25.86
CA ILE A 6 -15.81 19.60 -26.84
C ILE A 6 -15.35 18.22 -27.26
N GLN A 7 -16.23 17.23 -27.16
CA GLN A 7 -15.96 15.83 -27.49
C GLN A 7 -17.11 15.25 -28.31
N GLU A 8 -16.85 14.14 -28.99
CA GLU A 8 -17.90 13.38 -29.66
C GLU A 8 -18.95 12.90 -28.65
N PHE A 9 -20.23 13.06 -29.00
CA PHE A 9 -21.31 12.55 -28.20
C PHE A 9 -21.48 11.03 -28.40
N VAL A 10 -21.20 10.26 -27.35
CA VAL A 10 -21.38 8.80 -27.36
C VAL A 10 -22.79 8.45 -26.88
N LYS A 11 -23.67 8.12 -27.82
CA LYS A 11 -25.05 7.70 -27.50
C LYS A 11 -25.09 6.29 -26.90
N GLY A 12 -25.55 6.17 -25.66
CA GLY A 12 -25.79 4.90 -24.99
C GLY A 12 -25.89 5.02 -23.48
N ASN A 13 -25.95 3.88 -22.79
CA ASN A 13 -25.99 3.84 -21.32
C ASN A 13 -24.57 3.62 -20.78
N ASN A 14 -24.24 4.31 -19.69
CA ASN A 14 -23.06 3.92 -18.92
C ASN A 14 -23.34 2.66 -18.09
N LEU A 15 -22.29 1.93 -17.73
CA LEU A 15 -22.44 0.67 -17.00
C LEU A 15 -23.14 0.84 -15.65
N GLN A 16 -23.07 2.02 -15.02
CA GLN A 16 -23.84 2.29 -13.80
C GLN A 16 -25.35 2.31 -14.06
N GLN A 17 -25.77 2.92 -15.17
CA GLN A 17 -27.16 2.95 -15.62
C GLN A 17 -27.63 1.56 -16.03
N GLU A 18 -26.80 0.77 -16.69
CA GLU A 18 -27.11 -0.63 -17.03
C GLU A 18 -27.40 -1.45 -15.79
N VAL A 19 -26.55 -1.38 -14.76
CA VAL A 19 -26.78 -2.12 -13.49
C VAL A 19 -28.05 -1.66 -12.79
N LYS A 20 -28.35 -0.35 -12.79
CA LYS A 20 -29.58 0.18 -12.21
C LYS A 20 -30.84 -0.29 -12.94
N LYS A 21 -30.77 -0.47 -14.26
CA LYS A 21 -31.91 -0.82 -15.11
C LYS A 21 -32.14 -2.33 -15.18
N ASN A 22 -31.07 -3.09 -15.35
CA ASN A 22 -31.11 -4.51 -15.69
C ASN A 22 -30.67 -5.43 -14.54
N GLY A 23 -30.16 -4.86 -13.45
CA GLY A 23 -29.57 -5.61 -12.34
C GLY A 23 -28.08 -5.88 -12.54
N VAL A 24 -27.51 -6.68 -11.64
CA VAL A 24 -26.08 -7.04 -11.64
C VAL A 24 -25.73 -7.92 -12.84
N LEU A 25 -24.48 -7.82 -13.30
CA LEU A 25 -23.97 -8.64 -14.41
C LEU A 25 -23.53 -10.01 -13.90
N SER A 26 -23.70 -11.03 -14.73
CA SER A 26 -23.10 -12.35 -14.51
C SER A 26 -21.57 -12.31 -14.64
N GLU A 27 -20.91 -13.40 -14.21
CA GLU A 27 -19.47 -13.57 -14.42
C GLU A 27 -19.08 -13.44 -15.91
N VAL A 28 -19.83 -14.10 -16.81
CA VAL A 28 -19.55 -14.08 -18.25
C VAL A 28 -19.63 -12.66 -18.82
N GLN A 29 -20.69 -11.93 -18.47
CA GLN A 29 -20.85 -10.53 -18.89
C GLN A 29 -19.76 -9.63 -18.30
N THR A 30 -19.40 -9.83 -17.04
CA THR A 30 -18.34 -9.06 -16.38
C THR A 30 -16.96 -9.36 -16.96
N ARG A 31 -16.66 -10.62 -17.31
CA ARG A 31 -15.44 -11.02 -18.00
C ARG A 31 -15.35 -10.37 -19.38
N GLN A 32 -16.47 -10.26 -20.11
CA GLN A 32 -16.52 -9.57 -21.40
C GLN A 32 -16.22 -8.07 -21.25
N VAL A 33 -16.87 -7.40 -20.29
CA VAL A 33 -16.59 -6.00 -19.96
C VAL A 33 -15.12 -5.81 -19.58
N LEU A 34 -14.58 -6.69 -18.72
CA LEU A 34 -13.19 -6.65 -18.30
C LEU A 34 -12.25 -6.74 -19.51
N LYS A 35 -12.47 -7.70 -20.42
CA LYS A 35 -11.63 -7.89 -21.61
C LYS A 35 -11.67 -6.69 -22.56
N GLU A 36 -12.86 -6.15 -22.81
CA GLU A 36 -13.01 -4.96 -23.66
C GLU A 36 -12.30 -3.74 -23.06
N VAL A 37 -12.53 -3.45 -21.77
CA VAL A 37 -11.90 -2.29 -21.13
C VAL A 37 -10.38 -2.47 -20.98
N LEU A 38 -9.89 -3.68 -20.68
CA LEU A 38 -8.45 -3.96 -20.65
C LEU A 38 -7.79 -3.73 -22.02
N THR A 39 -8.48 -4.06 -23.11
CA THR A 39 -7.98 -3.79 -24.47
C THR A 39 -7.81 -2.30 -24.68
N ILE A 40 -8.80 -1.49 -24.30
CA ILE A 40 -8.72 -0.03 -24.37
C ILE A 40 -7.60 0.50 -23.46
N LEU A 41 -7.50 0.00 -22.22
CA LEU A 41 -6.48 0.42 -21.26
C LEU A 41 -5.06 0.12 -21.76
N ARG A 42 -4.84 -1.06 -22.34
CA ARG A 42 -3.55 -1.42 -22.97
C ARG A 42 -3.17 -0.38 -24.03
N ASP A 43 -4.10 -0.04 -24.91
CA ASP A 43 -3.83 0.85 -26.05
C ASP A 43 -3.53 2.29 -25.57
N ILE A 44 -4.24 2.81 -24.57
CA ILE A 44 -3.93 4.14 -24.00
C ILE A 44 -2.66 4.14 -23.15
N HIS A 45 -2.34 3.04 -22.44
CA HIS A 45 -1.13 2.92 -21.63
C HIS A 45 0.12 2.83 -22.52
N LEU A 46 0.02 2.24 -23.72
CA LEU A 46 1.09 2.28 -24.74
C LEU A 46 1.39 3.71 -25.19
N GLN A 47 0.38 4.58 -25.21
CA GLN A 47 0.54 6.02 -25.47
C GLN A 47 1.01 6.81 -24.23
N LYS A 48 1.40 6.12 -23.14
CA LYS A 48 1.84 6.69 -21.86
C LYS A 48 0.78 7.53 -21.16
N VAL A 49 -0.50 7.29 -21.45
CA VAL A 49 -1.62 7.96 -20.79
C VAL A 49 -2.16 7.07 -19.68
N ILE A 50 -2.51 7.66 -18.53
CA ILE A 50 -3.24 6.99 -17.44
C ILE A 50 -4.61 7.67 -17.37
N HIS A 51 -5.70 6.88 -17.32
CA HIS A 51 -7.05 7.42 -17.36
C HIS A 51 -7.45 8.11 -16.04
N ARG A 52 -7.10 7.52 -14.89
CA ARG A 52 -7.27 8.07 -13.52
C ARG A 52 -8.71 8.22 -13.01
N ASP A 53 -9.72 7.82 -13.77
CA ASP A 53 -11.13 7.92 -13.31
C ASP A 53 -11.97 6.78 -13.91
N ILE A 54 -11.41 5.57 -13.94
CA ILE A 54 -12.15 4.37 -14.35
C ILE A 54 -13.21 4.05 -13.31
N LYS A 55 -14.47 4.02 -13.74
CA LYS A 55 -15.64 3.68 -12.92
C LYS A 55 -16.84 3.36 -13.84
N PRO A 56 -17.89 2.69 -13.33
CA PRO A 56 -19.07 2.35 -14.14
C PRO A 56 -19.73 3.55 -14.84
N ALA A 57 -19.67 4.75 -14.26
CA ALA A 57 -20.25 5.96 -14.86
C ALA A 57 -19.45 6.51 -16.06
N ASN A 58 -18.16 6.15 -16.18
CA ASN A 58 -17.24 6.64 -17.21
C ASN A 58 -16.99 5.60 -18.32
N ILE A 59 -17.83 4.56 -18.38
CA ILE A 59 -17.76 3.51 -19.39
C ILE A 59 -19.14 3.43 -20.03
N ILE A 60 -19.25 3.86 -21.28
CA ILE A 60 -20.51 3.86 -22.04
C ILE A 60 -20.54 2.68 -23.00
N ARG A 61 -21.63 1.91 -22.98
CA ARG A 61 -21.95 0.96 -24.05
C ARG A 61 -22.73 1.68 -25.13
N ARG A 62 -22.10 1.82 -26.30
CA ARG A 62 -22.64 2.61 -27.40
C ARG A 62 -23.75 1.85 -28.12
N GLU A 63 -24.88 2.50 -28.36
CA GLU A 63 -26.07 1.86 -28.95
C GLU A 63 -25.87 1.36 -30.39
N ILE A 64 -24.93 1.96 -31.13
CA ILE A 64 -24.78 1.69 -32.56
C ILE A 64 -24.14 0.32 -32.86
N ASP A 65 -23.29 -0.17 -31.95
CA ASP A 65 -22.48 -1.38 -32.16
C ASP A 65 -22.17 -2.17 -30.88
N ASP A 66 -22.81 -1.81 -29.77
CA ASP A 66 -22.70 -2.46 -28.46
C ASP A 66 -21.30 -2.46 -27.83
N ARG A 67 -20.38 -1.65 -28.37
CA ARG A 67 -18.99 -1.55 -27.88
C ARG A 67 -18.87 -0.61 -26.70
N LEU A 68 -17.95 -0.95 -25.78
CA LEU A 68 -17.59 -0.07 -24.68
C LEU A 68 -16.65 1.05 -25.12
N VAL A 69 -16.92 2.25 -24.61
CA VAL A 69 -16.11 3.46 -24.80
C VAL A 69 -15.79 4.06 -23.44
N LEU A 70 -14.51 4.39 -23.21
CA LEU A 70 -14.08 5.14 -22.05
C LEU A 70 -14.26 6.64 -22.31
N ILE A 71 -14.88 7.32 -21.34
CA ILE A 71 -15.10 8.77 -21.35
C ILE A 71 -14.46 9.42 -20.11
N ASP A 72 -14.32 10.75 -20.12
CA ASP A 72 -13.85 11.53 -18.97
C ASP A 72 -12.47 11.10 -18.42
N PHE A 73 -11.43 11.33 -19.22
CA PHE A 73 -10.04 11.20 -18.75
C PHE A 73 -9.80 12.20 -17.60
N GLY A 74 -9.42 11.70 -16.42
CA GLY A 74 -9.20 12.48 -15.22
C GLY A 74 -8.04 13.49 -15.30
N VAL A 75 -7.38 13.58 -16.45
CA VAL A 75 -6.28 14.50 -16.74
C VAL A 75 -6.77 15.96 -16.77
N VAL A 76 -7.97 16.22 -17.32
CA VAL A 76 -8.50 17.58 -17.52
C VAL A 76 -8.84 18.28 -16.21
N LYS A 77 -9.20 17.53 -15.16
CA LYS A 77 -9.46 18.09 -13.82
C LYS A 77 -8.23 18.80 -13.23
N ASN A 78 -7.01 18.30 -13.51
CA ASN A 78 -5.77 18.88 -12.98
C ASN A 78 -5.42 20.27 -13.54
N GLN A 79 -5.84 20.59 -14.78
CA GLN A 79 -5.52 21.88 -15.41
C GLN A 79 -6.54 22.97 -15.05
N VAL A 80 -7.79 22.61 -14.78
CA VAL A 80 -8.86 23.56 -14.44
C VAL A 80 -8.78 23.98 -12.95
N ASP A 81 -8.34 23.09 -12.07
CA ASP A 81 -8.16 23.40 -10.63
C ASP A 81 -6.98 24.34 -10.34
N SER A 82 -6.13 24.62 -11.33
CA SER A 82 -5.06 25.62 -11.21
C SER A 82 -5.57 27.07 -11.40
N VAL A 83 -6.83 27.27 -11.81
CA VAL A 83 -7.35 28.58 -12.24
C VAL A 83 -8.63 29.03 -11.51
N VAL A 84 -9.12 28.28 -10.52
CA VAL A 84 -10.38 28.62 -9.81
C VAL A 84 -10.16 28.85 -8.32
N SER A 85 -10.07 30.14 -7.96
CA SER A 85 -10.41 30.83 -6.69
C SER A 85 -10.16 30.14 -5.33
N GLU A 86 -9.38 30.83 -4.50
CA GLU A 86 -8.81 30.45 -3.19
C GLU A 86 -9.79 30.13 -2.03
N GLN A 87 -11.11 30.10 -2.22
CA GLN A 87 -12.05 29.88 -1.09
C GLN A 87 -12.94 28.63 -1.18
N THR A 88 -12.91 27.86 -2.27
CA THR A 88 -13.81 26.68 -2.41
C THR A 88 -13.08 25.39 -2.76
N ALA A 89 -11.75 25.41 -2.69
CA ALA A 89 -10.91 24.39 -3.29
C ALA A 89 -10.88 23.06 -2.50
N LEU A 90 -11.26 23.05 -1.22
CA LEU A 90 -11.18 21.87 -0.34
C LEU A 90 -12.06 20.67 -0.75
N THR A 91 -13.07 20.87 -1.61
CA THR A 91 -13.91 19.77 -2.15
C THR A 91 -13.57 19.37 -3.59
N ALA A 92 -12.64 20.06 -4.26
CA ALA A 92 -12.27 19.81 -5.66
C ALA A 92 -11.01 18.94 -5.83
N PHE A 93 -10.17 18.80 -4.79
CA PHE A 93 -8.81 18.25 -4.92
C PHE A 93 -8.65 16.72 -4.91
N ALA A 94 -9.72 15.93 -4.99
CA ALA A 94 -9.62 14.47 -5.08
C ALA A 94 -9.59 14.01 -6.55
N VAL A 95 -8.40 13.71 -7.09
CA VAL A 95 -8.28 13.10 -8.42
C VAL A 95 -8.74 11.65 -8.37
N GLY A 96 -10.00 11.44 -8.75
CA GLY A 96 -10.64 10.12 -8.84
C GLY A 96 -11.89 10.04 -7.98
N THR A 97 -12.82 9.20 -8.40
CA THR A 97 -14.12 9.07 -7.73
C THR A 97 -13.99 8.29 -6.41
N PRO A 98 -14.49 8.82 -5.28
CA PRO A 98 -14.41 8.16 -3.98
C PRO A 98 -14.92 6.71 -4.03
N GLY A 99 -14.06 5.78 -3.59
CA GLY A 99 -14.31 4.33 -3.61
C GLY A 99 -13.65 3.58 -4.77
N PHE A 100 -13.43 4.20 -5.93
CA PHE A 100 -12.84 3.53 -7.10
C PHE A 100 -11.34 3.79 -7.25
N ALA A 101 -10.86 4.92 -6.72
CA ALA A 101 -9.45 5.29 -6.81
C ALA A 101 -8.57 4.55 -5.79
N PRO A 102 -7.42 3.99 -6.20
CA PRO A 102 -6.47 3.37 -5.29
C PRO A 102 -5.64 4.40 -4.50
N PRO A 103 -4.98 4.01 -3.39
CA PRO A 103 -4.28 4.95 -2.51
C PRO A 103 -3.16 5.75 -3.18
N GLU A 104 -2.42 5.16 -4.12
CA GLU A 104 -1.36 5.87 -4.84
C GLU A 104 -1.90 6.96 -5.76
N GLN A 105 -3.11 6.78 -6.31
CA GLN A 105 -3.78 7.81 -7.09
C GLN A 105 -4.31 8.94 -6.19
N LEU A 106 -4.90 8.59 -5.03
CA LEU A 106 -5.30 9.56 -4.01
C LEU A 106 -4.10 10.36 -3.46
N ALA A 107 -2.91 9.76 -3.50
CA ALA A 107 -1.65 10.42 -3.16
C ALA A 107 -1.03 11.21 -4.34
N MET A 108 -1.78 11.45 -5.43
CA MET A 108 -1.36 12.18 -6.62
C MET A 108 -0.18 11.55 -7.37
N ARG A 109 0.01 10.24 -7.25
CA ARG A 109 1.07 9.47 -7.93
C ARG A 109 0.46 8.27 -8.67
N PRO A 110 -0.44 8.49 -9.64
CA PRO A 110 -1.04 7.40 -10.39
C PRO A 110 0.02 6.67 -11.22
N VAL A 111 -0.14 5.36 -11.32
CA VAL A 111 0.62 4.46 -12.20
C VAL A 111 -0.36 3.68 -13.09
N TYR A 112 0.11 2.96 -14.11
CA TYR A 112 -0.78 2.13 -14.95
C TYR A 112 -1.60 1.12 -14.13
N ALA A 113 -0.98 0.55 -13.09
CA ALA A 113 -1.65 -0.33 -12.15
C ALA A 113 -2.77 0.34 -11.33
N SER A 114 -2.87 1.68 -11.35
CA SER A 114 -3.96 2.41 -10.71
C SER A 114 -5.27 2.26 -11.49
N ASP A 115 -5.23 2.33 -12.82
CA ASP A 115 -6.40 2.06 -13.68
C ASP A 115 -6.84 0.60 -13.56
N VAL A 116 -5.88 -0.33 -13.42
CA VAL A 116 -6.15 -1.76 -13.17
C VAL A 116 -6.98 -1.96 -11.91
N TYR A 117 -6.59 -1.32 -10.80
CA TYR A 117 -7.36 -1.41 -9.55
C TYR A 117 -8.77 -0.84 -9.72
N ALA A 118 -8.87 0.35 -10.33
CA ALA A 118 -10.15 1.00 -10.55
C ALA A 118 -11.09 0.16 -11.45
N LEU A 119 -10.53 -0.55 -12.43
CA LEU A 119 -11.26 -1.55 -13.23
C LEU A 119 -11.67 -2.77 -12.40
N GLY A 120 -10.81 -3.26 -11.50
CA GLY A 120 -11.16 -4.33 -10.56
C GLY A 120 -12.35 -3.95 -9.66
N VAL A 121 -12.33 -2.73 -9.12
CA VAL A 121 -13.46 -2.18 -8.33
C VAL A 121 -14.71 -2.02 -9.19
N THR A 122 -14.55 -1.64 -10.46
CA THR A 122 -15.64 -1.58 -11.43
C THR A 122 -16.26 -2.96 -11.63
N CYS A 123 -15.49 -4.01 -11.93
CA CYS A 123 -15.99 -5.37 -12.06
C CYS A 123 -16.69 -5.87 -10.79
N MET A 124 -16.12 -5.58 -9.62
CA MET A 124 -16.74 -5.89 -8.33
C MET A 124 -18.12 -5.21 -8.18
N TYR A 125 -18.25 -3.94 -8.60
CA TYR A 125 -19.54 -3.24 -8.62
C TYR A 125 -20.52 -3.88 -9.60
N LEU A 126 -20.08 -4.26 -10.80
CA LEU A 126 -20.95 -4.88 -11.81
C LEU A 126 -21.55 -6.21 -11.31
N LEU A 127 -20.75 -7.01 -10.60
CA LEU A 127 -21.17 -8.31 -10.05
C LEU A 127 -22.08 -8.18 -8.82
N SER A 128 -21.90 -7.14 -8.00
CA SER A 128 -22.55 -7.03 -6.69
C SER A 128 -23.64 -5.96 -6.63
N GLY A 129 -23.64 -5.00 -7.56
CA GLY A 129 -24.47 -3.79 -7.51
C GLY A 129 -24.11 -2.83 -6.38
N LYS A 130 -23.09 -3.14 -5.58
CA LYS A 130 -22.70 -2.39 -4.38
C LYS A 130 -21.42 -1.62 -4.62
N ALA A 131 -21.42 -0.35 -4.26
CA ALA A 131 -20.19 0.43 -4.20
C ALA A 131 -19.33 -0.06 -3.01
N PRO A 132 -18.00 0.07 -3.07
CA PRO A 132 -17.08 -0.27 -1.97
C PRO A 132 -17.52 0.24 -0.60
N LYS A 133 -18.03 1.47 -0.54
CA LYS A 133 -18.53 2.11 0.69
C LYS A 133 -19.75 1.42 1.33
N ASN A 134 -20.47 0.60 0.57
CA ASN A 134 -21.68 -0.10 1.01
C ASN A 134 -21.42 -1.60 1.26
N MET A 135 -20.14 -2.00 1.35
CA MET A 135 -19.72 -3.36 1.62
C MET A 135 -19.05 -3.47 2.99
N ASP A 136 -19.25 -4.62 3.64
CA ASP A 136 -18.59 -4.91 4.90
C ASP A 136 -17.08 -5.06 4.69
N CYS A 137 -16.30 -4.55 5.65
CA CYS A 137 -14.85 -4.70 5.67
C CYS A 137 -14.45 -5.64 6.81
N ASP A 138 -13.34 -6.35 6.63
CA ASP A 138 -12.72 -7.09 7.72
C ASP A 138 -12.24 -6.10 8.80
N PRO A 139 -12.65 -6.27 10.06
CA PRO A 139 -12.27 -5.34 11.13
C PRO A 139 -10.77 -5.37 11.46
N ILE A 140 -10.09 -6.49 11.17
CA ILE A 140 -8.68 -6.73 11.46
C ILE A 140 -7.82 -6.27 10.27
N THR A 141 -8.09 -6.76 9.06
CA THR A 141 -7.25 -6.44 7.88
C THR A 141 -7.66 -5.13 7.20
N GLY A 142 -8.93 -4.72 7.36
CA GLY A 142 -9.48 -3.57 6.65
C GLY A 142 -9.89 -3.86 5.21
N ASP A 143 -9.71 -5.11 4.75
CA ASP A 143 -10.05 -5.50 3.39
C ASP A 143 -11.56 -5.54 3.19
N ILE A 144 -12.01 -5.16 1.99
CA ILE A 144 -13.41 -5.26 1.62
C ILE A 144 -13.75 -6.75 1.46
N ASN A 145 -14.75 -7.24 2.17
CA ASN A 145 -15.21 -8.63 2.08
C ASN A 145 -16.13 -8.84 0.86
N TRP A 146 -15.67 -8.41 -0.31
CA TRP A 146 -16.49 -8.34 -1.53
C TRP A 146 -16.93 -9.71 -2.06
N LEU A 147 -16.14 -10.75 -1.80
CA LEU A 147 -16.47 -12.14 -2.16
C LEU A 147 -17.80 -12.62 -1.56
N LYS A 148 -18.26 -12.02 -0.45
CA LYS A 148 -19.56 -12.35 0.16
C LYS A 148 -20.77 -11.88 -0.65
N TYR A 149 -20.57 -10.95 -1.59
CA TYR A 149 -21.66 -10.33 -2.37
C TYR A 149 -21.69 -10.78 -3.83
N VAL A 150 -20.83 -11.71 -4.22
CA VAL A 150 -20.71 -12.17 -5.60
C VAL A 150 -20.71 -13.70 -5.65
N ASN A 151 -21.18 -14.24 -6.76
CA ASN A 151 -21.12 -15.67 -7.05
C ASN A 151 -20.34 -15.87 -8.35
N ILE A 152 -19.06 -16.21 -8.23
CA ILE A 152 -18.12 -16.34 -9.34
C ILE A 152 -17.18 -17.53 -9.12
N SER A 153 -16.55 -18.01 -10.19
CA SER A 153 -15.53 -19.06 -10.14
C SER A 153 -14.29 -18.64 -9.34
N ASP A 154 -13.62 -19.63 -8.73
CA ASP A 154 -12.38 -19.40 -7.98
C ASP A 154 -11.28 -18.78 -8.84
N GLY A 155 -11.24 -19.13 -10.13
CA GLY A 155 -10.32 -18.54 -11.10
C GLY A 155 -10.54 -17.03 -11.24
N PHE A 156 -11.79 -16.63 -11.51
CA PHE A 156 -12.11 -15.22 -11.63
C PHE A 156 -11.93 -14.45 -10.32
N ALA A 157 -12.27 -15.08 -9.19
CA ALA A 157 -12.05 -14.53 -7.87
C ALA A 157 -10.56 -14.22 -7.62
N LYS A 158 -9.65 -15.12 -8.01
CA LYS A 158 -8.19 -14.89 -7.91
C LYS A 158 -7.72 -13.74 -8.78
N ILE A 159 -8.24 -13.63 -10.01
CA ILE A 159 -7.92 -12.52 -10.91
C ILE A 159 -8.33 -11.19 -10.28
N LEU A 160 -9.61 -11.05 -9.88
CA LEU A 160 -10.12 -9.84 -9.27
C LEU A 160 -9.42 -9.50 -7.95
N THR A 161 -9.13 -10.51 -7.12
CA THR A 161 -8.37 -10.31 -5.86
C THR A 161 -7.00 -9.68 -6.14
N LYS A 162 -6.25 -10.22 -7.11
CA LYS A 162 -4.94 -9.66 -7.48
C LYS A 162 -5.05 -8.29 -8.17
N MET A 163 -6.16 -7.97 -8.85
CA MET A 163 -6.42 -6.61 -9.35
C MET A 163 -6.70 -5.61 -8.21
N LEU A 164 -7.36 -6.06 -7.15
CA LEU A 164 -7.77 -5.27 -5.98
C LEU A 164 -6.69 -5.15 -4.89
N GLU A 165 -5.50 -5.73 -5.10
CA GLU A 165 -4.37 -5.60 -4.17
C GLU A 165 -4.02 -4.15 -3.89
N VAL A 166 -4.00 -3.74 -2.62
CA VAL A 166 -3.69 -2.36 -2.21
C VAL A 166 -2.23 -2.04 -2.52
N ALA A 167 -1.33 -3.00 -2.29
CA ALA A 167 0.08 -2.82 -2.59
C ALA A 167 0.32 -2.91 -4.10
N VAL A 168 0.73 -1.81 -4.72
CA VAL A 168 1.07 -1.75 -6.16
C VAL A 168 2.02 -2.88 -6.57
N LYS A 169 2.95 -3.30 -5.70
CA LYS A 169 3.89 -4.42 -5.96
C LYS A 169 3.22 -5.80 -6.06
N SER A 170 2.09 -6.01 -5.39
CA SER A 170 1.35 -7.28 -5.41
C SER A 170 0.28 -7.32 -6.51
N ARG A 171 -0.12 -6.15 -7.02
CA ARG A 171 -1.10 -5.99 -8.10
C ARG A 171 -0.54 -6.30 -9.49
N TYR A 172 -1.39 -6.71 -10.43
CA TYR A 172 -1.06 -6.69 -11.87
C TYR A 172 -0.51 -5.32 -12.31
N LYS A 173 0.56 -5.30 -13.11
CA LYS A 173 1.24 -4.04 -13.49
C LYS A 173 0.63 -3.39 -14.71
N THR A 174 0.13 -4.20 -15.63
CA THR A 174 -0.32 -3.77 -16.95
C THR A 174 -1.64 -4.44 -17.30
N ALA A 175 -2.40 -3.82 -18.19
CA ALA A 175 -3.60 -4.44 -18.74
C ALA A 175 -3.29 -5.73 -19.52
N GLN A 176 -2.13 -5.80 -20.16
CA GLN A 176 -1.68 -6.98 -20.91
C GLN A 176 -1.51 -8.22 -20.00
N GLU A 177 -0.89 -8.06 -18.82
CA GLU A 177 -0.71 -9.17 -17.87
C GLU A 177 -2.03 -9.85 -17.50
N ILE A 178 -3.13 -9.08 -17.46
CA ILE A 178 -4.46 -9.60 -17.12
C ILE A 178 -5.13 -10.24 -18.35
N LEU A 179 -4.96 -9.64 -19.53
CA LEU A 179 -5.44 -10.24 -20.79
C LEU A 179 -4.81 -11.63 -21.00
N ASP A 180 -3.51 -11.76 -20.75
CA ASP A 180 -2.79 -13.03 -20.87
C ASP A 180 -3.35 -14.09 -19.91
N VAL A 181 -3.63 -13.72 -18.65
CA VAL A 181 -4.24 -14.63 -17.66
C VAL A 181 -5.66 -15.03 -18.05
N LEU A 182 -6.47 -14.09 -18.55
CA LEU A 182 -7.84 -14.38 -19.00
C LEU A 182 -7.87 -15.32 -20.21
N ASP A 183 -6.91 -15.21 -21.11
CA ASP A 183 -6.80 -16.10 -22.25
C ASP A 183 -6.28 -17.49 -21.83
N LEU A 184 -5.38 -17.59 -20.85
CA LEU A 184 -4.91 -18.88 -20.31
C LEU A 184 -6.02 -19.68 -19.60
N GLU A 185 -6.89 -19.05 -18.81
CA GLU A 185 -8.00 -19.75 -18.13
C GLU A 185 -8.94 -20.45 -19.13
N LYS A 186 -9.26 -19.79 -20.26
CA LYS A 186 -10.13 -20.39 -21.30
C LYS A 186 -9.58 -21.69 -21.85
N HIS A 187 -8.26 -21.80 -21.98
CA HIS A 187 -7.62 -23.01 -22.48
C HIS A 187 -7.55 -24.11 -21.41
N GLY A 188 -7.43 -23.75 -20.13
CA GLY A 188 -7.46 -24.69 -19.01
C GLY A 188 -8.81 -25.40 -18.88
N ASP A 189 -9.90 -24.66 -18.97
CA ASP A 189 -11.27 -25.21 -18.92
C ASP A 189 -11.55 -26.09 -20.15
N SER A 190 -11.15 -25.65 -21.34
CA SER A 190 -11.29 -26.43 -22.58
C SER A 190 -10.47 -27.73 -22.56
N LEU A 191 -9.28 -27.72 -21.96
CA LEU A 191 -8.45 -28.91 -21.81
C LEU A 191 -9.03 -29.88 -20.77
N ALA A 192 -9.53 -29.36 -19.65
CA ALA A 192 -10.20 -30.15 -18.62
C ALA A 192 -11.49 -30.80 -19.15
N GLU A 193 -12.26 -30.07 -19.94
CA GLU A 193 -13.50 -30.56 -20.57
C GLU A 193 -13.23 -31.57 -21.70
N SER A 194 -12.13 -31.40 -22.45
CA SER A 194 -11.64 -32.41 -23.41
C SER A 194 -11.12 -33.68 -22.74
N MET A 195 -10.63 -33.60 -21.49
CA MET A 195 -10.19 -34.78 -20.72
C MET A 195 -11.35 -35.51 -20.04
N LEU A 196 -12.48 -34.81 -19.81
CA LEU A 196 -13.71 -35.38 -19.24
C LEU A 196 -14.62 -36.01 -20.31
N SER A 197 -14.45 -35.65 -21.59
CA SER A 197 -15.21 -36.19 -22.71
C SER A 197 -14.48 -37.35 -23.40
N ASN A 198 -14.40 -38.50 -22.74
CA ASN A 198 -14.08 -39.77 -23.42
C ASN A 198 -15.38 -40.48 -23.85
N PRO A 199 -15.60 -40.74 -25.16
CA PRO A 199 -16.58 -41.73 -25.57
C PRO A 199 -16.02 -43.13 -25.31
N THR A 200 -16.89 -43.98 -24.78
CA THR A 200 -16.68 -45.42 -24.61
C THR A 200 -16.50 -46.15 -25.94
N ALA A 201 -15.45 -46.98 -25.99
CA ALA A 201 -15.25 -48.25 -26.71
C ALA A 201 -15.39 -48.29 -28.24
N THR A 202 -14.36 -48.81 -28.92
CA THR A 202 -14.36 -50.18 -29.50
C THR A 202 -13.06 -50.49 -30.27
N ASP A 203 -12.61 -51.75 -30.12
CA ASP A 203 -11.51 -52.39 -30.86
C ASP A 203 -11.67 -52.30 -32.39
N SER A 204 -10.55 -52.19 -33.12
CA SER A 204 -10.16 -53.20 -34.11
C SER A 204 -8.81 -52.92 -34.81
N ASN A 205 -8.10 -54.02 -35.02
CA ASN A 205 -6.79 -54.22 -35.63
C ASN A 205 -6.64 -53.75 -37.09
N ILE A 206 -5.39 -53.45 -37.49
CA ILE A 206 -4.64 -53.87 -38.72
C ILE A 206 -3.32 -53.05 -38.73
N SER A 207 -2.15 -53.58 -38.34
CA SER A 207 -1.23 -54.56 -38.98
C SER A 207 -0.11 -53.92 -39.83
N THR A 208 1.12 -54.20 -39.36
CA THR A 208 2.39 -54.46 -40.11
C THR A 208 3.06 -53.31 -40.87
N ASN A 209 4.34 -52.99 -40.63
CA ASN A 209 5.45 -53.91 -40.89
C ASN A 209 6.71 -53.72 -40.03
N ARG A 210 7.35 -54.86 -39.79
CA ARG A 210 8.55 -55.14 -38.98
C ARG A 210 9.85 -54.64 -39.60
N THR A 211 10.84 -54.38 -38.74
CA THR A 211 12.18 -55.03 -38.65
C THR A 211 12.99 -54.22 -37.61
N GLY A 212 13.71 -54.73 -36.62
CA GLY A 212 14.00 -56.07 -36.09
C GLY A 212 15.12 -55.91 -35.05
N ILE A 213 14.97 -56.58 -33.89
CA ILE A 213 16.04 -57.20 -33.07
C ILE A 213 16.92 -56.23 -32.21
N VAL A 214 16.67 -56.10 -30.89
CA VAL A 214 17.23 -56.88 -29.74
C VAL A 214 18.72 -56.55 -29.51
N SER A 215 19.28 -56.32 -28.33
CA SER A 215 18.88 -56.13 -26.93
C SER A 215 20.16 -55.66 -26.21
N GLY A 216 20.05 -54.96 -25.08
CA GLY A 216 21.24 -54.71 -24.25
C GLY A 216 20.98 -53.79 -23.08
N ARG A 217 20.40 -54.34 -22.02
CA ARG A 217 20.14 -53.67 -20.73
C ARG A 217 21.35 -53.89 -19.81
N SER A 218 21.94 -52.81 -19.28
CA SER A 218 22.77 -52.83 -18.05
C SER A 218 22.68 -51.44 -17.41
N GLN A 219 21.80 -51.21 -16.43
CA GLN A 219 22.03 -51.39 -14.99
C GLN A 219 23.28 -50.65 -14.46
N LEU A 220 23.00 -49.55 -13.76
CA LEU A 220 23.49 -49.17 -12.43
C LEU A 220 25.00 -49.17 -12.18
N ARG A 221 25.53 -47.98 -11.87
CA ARG A 221 26.42 -47.86 -10.71
C ARG A 221 26.32 -46.50 -10.02
N ASN A 222 25.81 -46.60 -8.79
CA ASN A 222 25.79 -45.61 -7.74
C ASN A 222 27.22 -45.37 -7.20
N ARG A 223 27.60 -44.13 -6.89
CA ARG A 223 28.66 -43.88 -5.89
C ARG A 223 28.48 -42.53 -5.19
N ASN A 224 27.85 -42.61 -4.02
CA ASN A 224 28.06 -41.72 -2.89
C ASN A 224 29.53 -41.72 -2.46
N THR A 225 30.08 -40.55 -2.12
CA THR A 225 31.11 -40.41 -1.08
C THR A 225 30.83 -39.17 -0.23
N LYS A 226 30.56 -39.43 1.05
CA LYS A 226 30.55 -38.47 2.17
C LYS A 226 32.00 -38.13 2.58
N GLY A 227 32.16 -36.98 3.22
CA GLY A 227 33.28 -36.62 4.11
C GLY A 227 33.49 -35.10 4.09
N SER A 228 32.82 -34.28 4.89
CA SER A 228 32.99 -34.00 6.33
C SER A 228 34.38 -33.51 6.75
N GLY A 229 34.41 -32.27 7.27
CA GLY A 229 35.36 -31.83 8.30
C GLY A 229 36.22 -30.65 7.89
N GLY A 230 36.27 -29.61 8.74
CA GLY A 230 37.42 -28.71 8.76
C GLY A 230 37.11 -27.25 9.05
N ARG A 231 37.36 -26.83 10.28
CA ARG A 231 37.19 -25.52 10.90
C ARG A 231 38.56 -24.82 10.93
N SER A 232 38.63 -23.49 10.72
CA SER A 232 39.62 -22.50 11.24
C SER A 232 39.47 -21.18 10.47
N THR A 233 39.08 -20.03 11.04
CA THR A 233 39.81 -19.05 11.89
C THR A 233 41.07 -18.43 11.29
N SER A 234 40.99 -17.13 10.96
CA SER A 234 42.10 -16.15 10.94
C SER A 234 41.49 -14.74 10.76
N THR A 235 41.31 -13.90 11.79
CA THR A 235 42.25 -12.93 12.41
C THR A 235 43.02 -12.00 11.46
N SER A 236 42.66 -10.71 11.48
CA SER A 236 43.53 -9.55 11.28
C SER A 236 42.83 -8.35 11.96
N LYS A 237 43.20 -7.97 13.19
CA LYS A 237 44.22 -6.97 13.55
C LYS A 237 44.03 -5.60 12.87
N TYR A 238 43.32 -4.70 13.56
CA TYR A 238 43.81 -3.34 13.77
C TYR A 238 43.59 -2.96 15.23
N ARG A 239 44.67 -2.49 15.84
CA ARG A 239 44.82 -2.15 17.24
C ARG A 239 45.35 -0.73 17.23
N SER A 240 44.61 0.22 17.80
CA SER A 240 45.20 1.46 18.30
C SER A 240 44.38 1.93 19.49
N SER A 241 45.00 1.73 20.65
CA SER A 241 44.66 2.21 21.97
C SER A 241 44.68 3.73 22.06
N ALA A 242 43.73 4.30 22.81
CA ALA A 242 43.98 5.45 23.66
C ALA A 242 43.11 5.32 24.92
N THR A 243 43.77 4.95 26.00
CA THR A 243 43.29 4.97 27.38
C THR A 243 43.20 6.41 27.89
N ALA A 244 42.10 6.76 28.53
CA ALA A 244 42.09 7.80 29.57
C ALA A 244 41.18 7.35 30.72
N ARG A 245 41.80 7.15 31.89
CA ARG A 245 41.18 6.85 33.18
C ARG A 245 40.89 8.14 33.94
N TYR A 246 40.03 7.98 34.96
CA TYR A 246 39.75 8.83 36.13
C TYR A 246 38.71 9.94 35.91
N LYS A 247 37.74 10.17 36.81
CA LYS A 247 37.78 10.03 38.27
C LYS A 247 36.37 9.90 38.88
N THR A 248 36.24 9.03 39.87
CA THR A 248 35.14 8.97 40.84
C THR A 248 35.25 10.16 41.80
N VAL A 249 34.15 10.89 42.02
CA VAL A 249 33.90 11.65 43.26
C VAL A 249 32.41 11.51 43.56
N GLY A 250 32.10 10.89 44.69
CA GLY A 250 30.76 10.95 45.26
C GLY A 250 30.61 12.24 46.07
N GLN A 251 29.45 12.90 45.94
CA GLN A 251 28.84 13.61 47.05
C GLN A 251 27.36 13.83 46.75
N THR A 252 26.56 13.42 47.71
CA THR A 252 25.12 13.63 47.87
C THR A 252 24.80 15.11 48.11
N THR A 253 23.88 15.70 47.36
CA THR A 253 22.93 16.72 47.86
C THR A 253 21.86 17.07 46.81
N SER A 254 20.60 17.08 47.30
CA SER A 254 19.44 17.87 46.88
C SER A 254 19.02 17.99 45.39
N LEU A 255 17.84 17.40 45.15
CA LEU A 255 16.71 17.81 44.30
C LEU A 255 16.81 19.17 43.57
N ASP A 256 16.32 19.14 42.32
CA ASP A 256 16.07 20.26 41.40
C ASP A 256 17.28 20.98 40.82
N GLN A 257 17.97 20.30 39.90
CA GLN A 257 18.66 20.98 38.79
C GLN A 257 17.95 20.67 37.48
N ALA A 258 17.17 21.64 37.00
CA ALA A 258 16.76 21.68 35.60
C ALA A 258 18.03 21.58 34.75
N ALA A 259 18.15 20.50 33.98
CA ALA A 259 19.28 20.28 33.09
C ALA A 259 19.43 21.51 32.19
N LYS A 260 20.60 22.17 32.27
CA LYS A 260 20.94 23.30 31.41
C LYS A 260 20.80 22.85 29.95
N VAL A 261 19.83 23.41 29.24
CA VAL A 261 19.63 23.17 27.80
C VAL A 261 20.95 23.48 27.07
N PRO A 262 21.55 22.51 26.35
CA PRO A 262 22.78 22.76 25.61
C PRO A 262 22.52 23.79 24.49
N ALA A 263 23.37 24.82 24.42
CA ALA A 263 23.22 25.93 23.46
C ALA A 263 23.35 25.49 21.98
N LYS A 264 23.85 24.28 21.71
CA LYS A 264 23.94 23.69 20.38
C LYS A 264 23.71 22.19 20.46
N LEU A 265 22.72 21.69 19.73
CA LEU A 265 22.45 20.25 19.61
C LEU A 265 23.65 19.55 18.96
N MET A 266 24.06 18.41 19.51
CA MET A 266 25.12 17.60 18.96
C MET A 266 24.54 16.67 17.89
N ARG A 267 25.09 16.73 16.67
CA ARG A 267 24.69 15.81 15.60
C ARG A 267 25.16 14.40 15.93
N ILE A 268 24.30 13.42 15.71
CA ILE A 268 24.59 11.99 15.86
C ILE A 268 24.12 11.23 14.62
N SER A 269 24.87 10.20 14.23
CA SER A 269 24.53 9.32 13.10
C SER A 269 23.56 8.22 13.51
N ALA A 270 22.87 7.62 12.52
CA ALA A 270 22.05 6.46 12.76
C ALA A 270 22.86 5.29 13.36
N GLU A 271 24.07 5.06 12.84
CA GLU A 271 24.95 3.99 13.30
C GLU A 271 25.36 4.16 14.77
N GLU A 272 25.65 5.39 15.21
CA GLU A 272 25.96 5.70 16.61
C GLU A 272 24.75 5.50 17.52
N VAL A 273 23.55 5.87 17.06
CA VAL A 273 22.30 5.64 17.81
C VAL A 273 22.06 4.14 18.00
N LEU A 274 22.13 3.37 16.90
CA LEU A 274 21.90 1.93 16.93
C LEU A 274 22.95 1.22 17.78
N SER A 275 24.24 1.54 17.59
CA SER A 275 25.32 0.94 18.38
C SER A 275 25.20 1.29 19.86
N ALA A 276 24.79 2.51 20.20
CA ALA A 276 24.57 2.89 21.59
C ALA A 276 23.33 2.19 22.19
N TYR A 277 22.26 2.01 21.41
CA TYR A 277 21.08 1.26 21.83
C TYR A 277 21.42 -0.21 22.09
N ASP A 278 22.18 -0.85 21.21
CA ASP A 278 22.68 -2.22 21.38
C ASP A 278 23.58 -2.35 22.62
N ALA A 279 24.29 -1.28 22.98
CA ALA A 279 25.07 -1.19 24.21
C ALA A 279 24.23 -0.87 25.47
N GLY A 280 22.90 -0.79 25.34
CA GLY A 280 21.95 -0.56 26.43
C GLY A 280 21.63 0.91 26.73
N ARG A 281 22.17 1.85 25.95
CA ARG A 281 21.85 3.29 26.11
C ARG A 281 20.52 3.59 25.42
N LYS A 282 19.53 4.06 26.19
CA LYS A 282 18.23 4.49 25.67
C LYS A 282 18.04 6.00 25.59
N ASP A 283 19.00 6.79 26.09
CA ASP A 283 18.90 8.26 26.11
C ASP A 283 19.66 8.89 24.94
N PHE A 284 18.90 9.57 24.10
CA PHE A 284 19.30 10.30 22.90
C PHE A 284 18.73 11.72 22.90
N GLY A 285 18.38 12.28 24.07
CA GLY A 285 17.86 13.63 24.20
C GLY A 285 18.88 14.70 23.82
N TRP A 286 18.39 15.89 23.44
CA TRP A 286 19.20 17.03 23.00
C TRP A 286 20.19 16.72 21.87
N LYS A 287 19.79 15.89 20.91
CA LYS A 287 20.59 15.55 19.72
C LYS A 287 19.99 16.11 18.45
N ASP A 288 20.82 16.25 17.42
CA ASP A 288 20.35 16.49 16.04
C ASP A 288 20.51 15.19 15.24
N LEU A 289 19.38 14.55 14.94
CA LEU A 289 19.30 13.35 14.10
C LEU A 289 18.70 13.69 12.74
N SER A 290 18.62 14.96 12.34
CA SER A 290 17.93 15.35 11.11
C SER A 290 18.49 14.58 9.90
N MET A 291 17.58 14.05 9.08
CA MET A 291 17.86 13.28 7.86
C MET A 291 18.57 11.92 8.07
N GLN A 292 18.63 11.41 9.30
CA GLN A 292 19.14 10.05 9.54
C GLN A 292 18.14 8.97 9.11
N ASP A 293 18.65 7.78 8.78
CA ASP A 293 17.83 6.62 8.44
C ASP A 293 17.85 5.58 9.56
N LEU A 294 16.70 5.40 10.21
CA LEU A 294 16.45 4.46 11.30
C LEU A 294 15.25 3.55 10.95
N GLN A 295 15.05 3.30 9.65
CA GLN A 295 13.99 2.42 9.16
C GLN A 295 14.11 1.02 9.79
N LYS A 296 12.98 0.51 10.32
CA LYS A 296 12.87 -0.80 10.98
C LYS A 296 13.79 -1.00 12.19
N ALA A 297 14.39 0.06 12.73
CA ALA A 297 15.16 -0.02 13.95
C ALA A 297 14.28 -0.43 15.14
N ASN A 298 14.83 -1.21 16.05
CA ASN A 298 14.25 -1.35 17.39
C ASN A 298 14.88 -0.28 18.29
N LEU A 299 14.06 0.68 18.68
CA LEU A 299 14.41 1.79 19.55
C LEU A 299 13.35 1.95 20.65
N SER A 300 12.70 0.85 21.04
CA SER A 300 11.66 0.85 22.07
C SER A 300 12.17 1.44 23.40
N GLU A 301 11.31 2.23 24.04
CA GLU A 301 11.55 2.97 25.28
C GLU A 301 12.71 3.97 25.21
N SER A 302 13.09 4.40 24.01
CA SER A 302 14.14 5.42 23.84
C SER A 302 13.65 6.81 24.20
N LYS A 303 14.56 7.65 24.68
CA LYS A 303 14.31 9.05 25.05
C LYS A 303 14.98 9.95 24.03
N PHE A 304 14.18 10.61 23.20
CA PHE A 304 14.64 11.58 22.20
C PHE A 304 14.29 13.03 22.56
N HIS A 305 13.75 13.30 23.74
CA HIS A 305 13.23 14.63 24.10
C HIS A 305 14.20 15.79 23.81
N ASP A 306 13.63 16.96 23.52
CA ASP A 306 14.38 18.18 23.16
C ASP A 306 15.29 18.02 21.91
N SER A 307 15.09 16.97 21.10
CA SER A 307 15.92 16.70 19.93
C SER A 307 15.35 17.28 18.64
N LYS A 308 16.24 17.51 17.70
CA LYS A 308 15.89 17.86 16.32
C LYS A 308 15.89 16.60 15.47
N LEU A 309 14.71 16.22 15.04
CA LEU A 309 14.39 14.98 14.32
C LEU A 309 13.70 15.33 13.01
N ILE A 310 14.20 16.32 12.26
CA ILE A 310 13.59 16.76 11.00
C ILE A 310 13.94 15.79 9.87
N ARG A 311 12.94 15.32 9.12
CA ARG A 311 13.10 14.40 7.96
C ARG A 311 13.83 13.10 8.29
N VAL A 312 13.71 12.61 9.51
CA VAL A 312 14.25 11.31 9.92
C VAL A 312 13.36 10.19 9.39
N ASN A 313 13.98 9.11 8.92
CA ASN A 313 13.25 7.93 8.48
C ASN A 313 13.13 6.92 9.63
N PHE A 314 11.95 6.82 10.23
CA PHE A 314 11.57 5.80 11.22
C PHE A 314 10.54 4.81 10.65
N GLN A 315 10.46 4.66 9.32
CA GLN A 315 9.45 3.79 8.71
C GLN A 315 9.57 2.36 9.23
N GLY A 316 8.48 1.80 9.75
CA GLY A 316 8.43 0.45 10.30
C GLY A 316 9.29 0.21 11.54
N ALA A 317 9.82 1.26 12.18
CA ALA A 317 10.59 1.14 13.41
C ALA A 317 9.69 0.73 14.59
N ASP A 318 10.26 -0.01 15.54
CA ASP A 318 9.66 -0.23 16.85
C ASP A 318 10.13 0.89 17.79
N LEU A 319 9.21 1.74 18.18
CA LEU A 319 9.42 2.87 19.06
C LEU A 319 8.49 2.81 20.27
N TYR A 320 7.95 1.63 20.60
CA TYR A 320 7.06 1.41 21.73
C TYR A 320 7.48 2.19 22.98
N ARG A 321 6.57 3.00 23.56
CA ARG A 321 6.82 3.83 24.75
C ARG A 321 8.00 4.82 24.66
N SER A 322 8.44 5.20 23.46
CA SER A 322 9.49 6.20 23.33
C SER A 322 9.02 7.61 23.71
N ASN A 323 9.95 8.43 24.19
CA ASN A 323 9.70 9.81 24.58
C ASN A 323 10.25 10.76 23.50
N PHE A 324 9.34 11.46 22.83
CA PHE A 324 9.61 12.48 21.83
C PHE A 324 9.15 13.88 22.29
N ASN A 325 8.99 14.14 23.59
CA ASN A 325 8.56 15.44 24.08
C ASN A 325 9.49 16.56 23.61
N ASP A 326 8.92 17.74 23.36
CA ASP A 326 9.64 18.96 22.98
C ASP A 326 10.55 18.79 21.75
N CYS A 327 10.24 17.81 20.88
CA CYS A 327 11.03 17.54 19.68
C CYS A 327 10.55 18.35 18.46
N ASP A 328 11.47 18.60 17.53
CA ASP A 328 11.15 19.04 16.18
C ASP A 328 11.17 17.85 15.22
N LEU A 329 9.98 17.31 14.90
CA LEU A 329 9.74 16.11 14.10
C LEU A 329 9.23 16.42 12.69
N ARG A 330 9.33 17.67 12.24
CA ARG A 330 8.76 18.10 10.97
C ARG A 330 9.24 17.24 9.80
N LEU A 331 8.29 16.87 8.94
CA LEU A 331 8.54 16.11 7.70
C LEU A 331 9.23 14.74 7.90
N SER A 332 9.24 14.20 9.12
CA SER A 332 9.77 12.86 9.39
C SER A 332 8.81 11.75 8.97
N MET A 333 9.36 10.56 8.73
CA MET A 333 8.63 9.43 8.15
C MET A 333 8.50 8.32 9.19
N PHE A 334 7.29 8.10 9.68
CA PHE A 334 6.93 7.08 10.68
C PHE A 334 5.93 6.07 10.11
N ARG A 335 5.89 5.92 8.78
CA ARG A 335 4.94 5.02 8.12
C ARG A 335 5.06 3.60 8.70
N ASN A 336 3.95 3.01 9.09
CA ASN A 336 3.87 1.67 9.69
C ASN A 336 4.75 1.45 10.94
N ALA A 337 5.22 2.52 11.60
CA ALA A 337 6.00 2.39 12.84
C ALA A 337 5.09 2.01 14.02
N ASP A 338 5.66 1.31 15.01
CA ASP A 338 4.99 1.11 16.29
C ASP A 338 5.32 2.26 17.23
N LEU A 339 4.33 3.12 17.48
CA LEU A 339 4.39 4.28 18.36
C LEU A 339 3.44 4.13 19.54
N HIS A 340 3.01 2.91 19.87
CA HIS A 340 2.10 2.64 20.96
C HIS A 340 2.64 3.23 22.28
N LYS A 341 1.81 4.02 22.96
CA LYS A 341 2.14 4.74 24.21
C LYS A 341 3.36 5.68 24.12
N CYS A 342 3.69 6.19 22.93
CA CYS A 342 4.71 7.24 22.80
C CYS A 342 4.24 8.58 23.39
N LEU A 343 5.22 9.41 23.78
CA LEU A 343 4.97 10.75 24.29
C LEU A 343 5.46 11.79 23.28
N PHE A 344 4.58 12.70 22.86
CA PHE A 344 4.89 13.79 21.92
C PHE A 344 4.58 15.16 22.52
N HIS A 345 4.52 15.31 23.84
CA HIS A 345 4.08 16.56 24.47
C HIS A 345 4.85 17.78 23.91
N SER A 346 4.13 18.86 23.59
CA SER A 346 4.71 20.13 23.10
C SER A 346 5.61 20.03 21.85
N SER A 347 5.49 18.93 21.10
CA SER A 347 6.36 18.67 19.94
C SER A 347 5.80 19.24 18.64
N ASN A 348 6.69 19.51 17.68
CA ASN A 348 6.32 19.98 16.35
C ASN A 348 6.33 18.82 15.34
N LEU A 349 5.14 18.38 14.93
CA LEU A 349 4.92 17.28 13.99
C LEU A 349 4.34 17.77 12.66
N GLU A 350 4.53 19.05 12.29
CA GLU A 350 4.01 19.59 11.04
C GLU A 350 4.52 18.82 9.81
N GLY A 351 3.60 18.40 8.95
CA GLY A 351 3.90 17.64 7.74
C GLY A 351 4.49 16.24 7.95
N ILE A 352 4.47 15.69 9.16
CA ILE A 352 4.94 14.33 9.46
C ILE A 352 4.13 13.27 8.68
N ASP A 353 4.77 12.17 8.29
CA ASP A 353 4.11 11.01 7.66
C ASP A 353 3.93 9.87 8.67
N LEU A 354 2.73 9.72 9.20
CA LEU A 354 2.33 8.71 10.19
C LEU A 354 1.39 7.65 9.59
N ARG A 355 1.38 7.49 8.26
CA ARG A 355 0.47 6.54 7.60
C ARG A 355 0.64 5.12 8.13
N GLY A 356 -0.47 4.48 8.51
CA GLY A 356 -0.45 3.11 9.01
C GLY A 356 0.30 2.91 10.33
N ALA A 357 0.73 3.98 11.01
CA ALA A 357 1.44 3.87 12.28
C ALA A 357 0.49 3.43 13.40
N ASN A 358 0.99 2.66 14.35
CA ASN A 358 0.26 2.32 15.57
C ASN A 358 0.50 3.41 16.63
N LEU A 359 -0.47 4.28 16.87
CA LEU A 359 -0.40 5.38 17.83
C LEU A 359 -1.27 5.14 19.07
N ASN A 360 -1.74 3.90 19.29
CA ASN A 360 -2.66 3.63 20.38
C ASN A 360 -2.08 4.06 21.74
N GLY A 361 -2.85 4.86 22.48
CA GLY A 361 -2.44 5.42 23.77
C GLY A 361 -1.31 6.46 23.72
N ALA A 362 -0.93 6.98 22.55
CA ALA A 362 0.09 8.02 22.44
C ALA A 362 -0.41 9.39 22.91
N ASN A 363 0.49 10.19 23.48
CA ASN A 363 0.17 11.51 24.04
C ASN A 363 0.59 12.65 23.09
N PHE A 364 -0.38 13.40 22.60
CA PHE A 364 -0.28 14.52 21.67
C PHE A 364 -0.60 15.89 22.29
N LYS A 365 -0.63 16.00 23.62
CA LYS A 365 -0.97 17.28 24.29
C LYS A 365 -0.02 18.40 23.85
N ASN A 366 -0.57 19.53 23.43
CA ASN A 366 0.17 20.69 22.92
C ASN A 366 1.02 20.43 21.67
N THR A 367 0.74 19.37 20.89
CA THR A 367 1.45 19.12 19.63
C THR A 367 0.94 19.98 18.49
N LYS A 368 1.87 20.36 17.59
CA LYS A 368 1.54 20.98 16.30
C LYS A 368 1.45 19.89 15.24
N LEU A 369 0.30 19.79 14.57
CA LEU A 369 0.00 18.69 13.64
C LEU A 369 -0.41 19.15 12.25
N LYS A 370 -0.28 20.46 11.94
CA LYS A 370 -0.64 21.01 10.65
C LYS A 370 -0.03 20.23 9.48
N GLY A 371 -0.90 19.66 8.65
CA GLY A 371 -0.53 18.88 7.47
C GLY A 371 0.04 17.48 7.76
N ALA A 372 0.03 17.01 9.01
CA ALA A 372 0.41 15.65 9.37
C ALA A 372 -0.46 14.62 8.65
N ASN A 373 0.12 13.50 8.22
CA ASN A 373 -0.59 12.44 7.50
C ASN A 373 -0.83 11.22 8.40
N LEU A 374 -2.06 11.11 8.93
CA LEU A 374 -2.53 10.05 9.82
C LEU A 374 -3.41 9.03 9.08
N CYS A 375 -3.41 8.99 7.74
CA CYS A 375 -4.21 8.05 6.96
C CYS A 375 -3.88 6.59 7.31
N GLY A 376 -4.87 5.83 7.76
CA GLY A 376 -4.71 4.44 8.21
C GLY A 376 -3.99 4.26 9.54
N ALA A 377 -3.67 5.33 10.27
CA ALA A 377 -3.06 5.23 11.59
C ALA A 377 -4.09 4.77 12.65
N ASN A 378 -3.59 4.11 13.70
CA ASN A 378 -4.41 3.74 14.85
C ASN A 378 -4.29 4.79 15.96
N LEU A 379 -5.27 5.68 16.10
CA LEU A 379 -5.28 6.77 17.09
C LEU A 379 -6.08 6.43 18.36
N SER A 380 -6.54 5.19 18.54
CA SER A 380 -7.38 4.86 19.69
C SER A 380 -6.68 5.19 21.02
N GLU A 381 -7.44 5.70 21.98
CA GLU A 381 -6.92 6.12 23.30
C GLU A 381 -5.88 7.26 23.26
N THR A 382 -5.68 7.93 22.12
CA THR A 382 -4.91 9.17 22.08
C THR A 382 -5.72 10.33 22.67
N ASN A 383 -5.03 11.37 23.12
CA ASN A 383 -5.63 12.60 23.64
C ASN A 383 -5.71 13.74 22.60
N LEU A 384 -5.76 13.39 21.32
CA LEU A 384 -5.93 14.36 20.23
C LEU A 384 -7.28 15.09 20.34
N THR A 385 -7.27 16.41 20.22
CA THR A 385 -8.50 17.21 20.18
C THR A 385 -9.11 17.22 18.77
N LYS A 386 -10.36 17.65 18.66
CA LYS A 386 -11.05 17.80 17.37
C LYS A 386 -10.32 18.80 16.46
N GLU A 387 -9.87 19.90 17.03
CA GLU A 387 -9.15 20.97 16.32
C GLU A 387 -7.82 20.45 15.77
N GLN A 388 -7.06 19.70 16.57
CA GLN A 388 -5.82 19.08 16.10
C GLN A 388 -6.06 18.10 14.94
N LEU A 389 -7.16 17.33 15.00
CA LEU A 389 -7.52 16.39 13.94
C LEU A 389 -7.93 17.11 12.65
N GLU A 390 -8.62 18.25 12.73
CA GLU A 390 -9.02 19.06 11.57
C GLU A 390 -7.81 19.60 10.78
N GLU A 391 -6.68 19.78 11.44
CA GLU A 391 -5.41 20.20 10.80
C GLU A 391 -4.63 19.04 10.15
N THR A 392 -5.09 17.80 10.29
CA THR A 392 -4.40 16.59 9.80
C THR A 392 -5.10 15.96 8.60
N LYS A 393 -4.36 15.15 7.86
CA LYS A 393 -4.91 14.28 6.81
C LYS A 393 -5.24 12.92 7.41
N THR A 394 -6.48 12.51 7.27
CA THR A 394 -7.02 11.22 7.76
C THR A 394 -7.86 10.60 6.65
N ASN A 395 -8.17 9.31 6.75
CA ASN A 395 -9.05 8.62 5.80
C ASN A 395 -9.90 7.57 6.50
N TRP A 396 -10.74 6.84 5.75
CA TRP A 396 -11.64 5.81 6.28
C TRP A 396 -10.94 4.64 6.99
N MET A 397 -9.63 4.44 6.77
CA MET A 397 -8.83 3.43 7.46
C MET A 397 -8.30 3.93 8.82
N THR A 398 -8.27 5.24 9.06
CA THR A 398 -7.81 5.81 10.33
C THR A 398 -8.77 5.43 11.45
N ILE A 399 -8.24 4.83 12.51
CA ILE A 399 -8.98 4.59 13.76
C ILE A 399 -8.86 5.85 14.60
N MET A 400 -9.99 6.47 14.93
CA MET A 400 -10.06 7.73 15.67
C MET A 400 -9.80 7.52 17.17
N PRO A 401 -9.57 8.59 17.96
CA PRO A 401 -9.38 8.50 19.42
C PRO A 401 -10.47 7.71 20.15
N THR A 402 -11.70 7.75 19.64
CA THR A 402 -12.86 7.01 20.15
C THR A 402 -12.79 5.49 19.91
N GLY A 403 -11.77 5.00 19.20
CA GLY A 403 -11.64 3.60 18.78
C GLY A 403 -12.47 3.23 17.56
N LYS A 404 -13.30 4.14 17.04
CA LYS A 404 -14.08 3.93 15.82
C LYS A 404 -13.31 4.44 14.61
N ARG A 405 -13.48 3.82 13.45
CA ARG A 405 -12.96 4.37 12.20
C ARG A 405 -13.70 5.67 11.86
N GLY A 406 -12.99 6.64 11.30
CA GLY A 406 -13.56 7.95 10.96
C GLY A 406 -14.76 7.80 10.04
N PHE A 407 -15.94 8.22 10.48
CA PHE A 407 -17.11 8.40 9.63
C PHE A 407 -16.89 9.69 8.84
N TRP A 408 -16.67 9.56 7.54
CA TRP A 408 -16.60 10.66 6.59
C TRP A 408 -17.87 10.70 5.77
#